data_AF-A0AAE1J4X4-F1
#
_entry.id   AF-A0AAE1J4X4-F1
#
_cell.length_a   1.000
_cell.length_b   1.000
_cell.length_c   1.000
_cell.angle_alpha   90.00
_cell.angle_beta   90.00
_cell.angle_gamma   90.00
#
_symmetry.space_group_name_H-M   'P 1'
#
loop_
_entity.id
_entity.type
_entity.pdbx_description
1 polymer ?
#
loop_
_entity_poly.entity_id
_entity_poly.type
_entity_poly.pdbx_seq_one_letter_code
_entity_poly.pdbx_strand_id
1 'polypeptide(L)'
;MTFEDTKELKRAIDKYTITLGVNLKTVRSDKKTCKVLCEDGCPFSLYTSTYGLSMGWQVKSLAYEHICVCVHKNPRAFTMWLAEYFKEKVQEAPQFKTKEMKNEVQRDLKVCVSVHKCKRTKKKIMEEMEAISRMNLES
;
A
#
# COMPACT_ATOMS: atom_id res chain seq x y z
N MET A 1 -5.76 -11.63 22.36
CA MET A 1 -4.64 -12.33 21.70
C MET A 1 -3.38 -12.15 22.53
N THR A 2 -2.69 -13.23 22.84
CA THR A 2 -1.48 -13.29 23.67
C THR A 2 -0.41 -14.15 23.00
N PHE A 3 0.85 -13.91 23.35
CA PHE A 3 2.03 -14.61 22.87
C PHE A 3 2.92 -14.93 24.07
N GLU A 4 3.53 -16.11 24.08
CA GLU A 4 4.36 -16.61 25.18
C GLU A 4 5.66 -15.83 25.32
N ASP A 5 6.25 -15.43 24.19
CA ASP A 5 7.49 -14.67 24.15
C ASP A 5 7.57 -13.68 22.98
N THR A 6 8.65 -12.89 22.95
CA THR A 6 8.90 -11.91 21.89
C THR A 6 9.12 -12.57 20.52
N LYS A 7 9.59 -13.83 20.46
CA LYS A 7 9.85 -14.53 19.19
C LYS A 7 8.54 -14.94 18.54
N GLU A 8 7.58 -15.44 19.32
CA GLU A 8 6.26 -15.81 18.85
C GLU A 8 5.49 -14.59 18.35
N LEU A 9 5.53 -13.48 19.10
CA LEU A 9 4.95 -12.21 18.65
C LEU A 9 5.52 -11.76 17.30
N LYS A 10 6.86 -11.81 17.14
CA LYS A 10 7.51 -11.45 15.87
C LYS A 10 7.09 -12.37 14.73
N ARG A 11 7.06 -13.69 14.95
CA ARG A 11 6.60 -14.66 13.93
C ARG A 11 5.16 -14.39 13.49
N ALA A 12 4.28 -14.03 14.43
CA ALA A 12 2.90 -13.68 14.11
C ALA A 12 2.81 -12.40 13.25
N ILE A 13 3.61 -11.37 13.58
CA ILE A 13 3.72 -10.14 12.79
C ILE A 13 4.28 -10.44 11.40
N ASP A 14 5.33 -11.24 11.30
CA ASP A 14 5.97 -11.61 10.02
C ASP A 14 5.00 -12.39 9.14
N LYS A 15 4.32 -13.39 9.71
CA LYS A 15 3.29 -14.16 9.00
C LYS A 15 2.19 -13.24 8.47
N TYR A 16 1.68 -12.33 9.30
CA TYR A 16 0.67 -11.36 8.89
C TYR A 16 1.16 -10.46 7.75
N THR A 17 2.40 -9.96 7.86
CA THR A 17 3.07 -9.11 6.86
C THR A 17 3.17 -9.84 5.52
N ILE A 18 3.61 -11.10 5.53
CA ILE A 18 3.76 -11.93 4.32
C ILE A 18 2.40 -12.26 3.71
N THR A 19 1.43 -12.71 4.51
CA THR A 19 0.10 -13.10 4.03
C THR A 19 -0.65 -11.95 3.36
N LEU A 20 -0.52 -10.73 3.88
CA LEU A 20 -1.19 -9.56 3.30
C LEU A 20 -0.33 -8.79 2.29
N GLY A 21 0.96 -9.12 2.14
CA GLY A 21 1.87 -8.39 1.25
C GLY A 21 2.08 -6.93 1.65
N VAL A 22 1.94 -6.62 2.94
CA VAL A 22 2.11 -5.28 3.50
C VAL A 22 3.52 -5.12 4.04
N ASN A 23 3.91 -3.89 4.39
CA ASN A 23 5.21 -3.60 5.00
C ASN A 23 5.01 -3.00 6.40
N LEU A 24 5.26 -3.80 7.43
CA LEU A 24 5.13 -3.39 8.81
C LEU A 24 6.48 -2.97 9.41
N LYS A 25 6.48 -1.83 10.09
CA LYS A 25 7.66 -1.28 10.77
C LYS A 25 7.43 -1.24 12.27
N THR A 26 8.41 -1.70 13.03
CA THR A 26 8.42 -1.53 14.49
C THR A 26 8.88 -0.11 14.81
N VAL A 27 7.98 0.72 15.34
CA VAL A 27 8.24 2.16 15.59
C VAL A 27 8.72 2.41 17.01
N ARG A 28 8.24 1.61 17.97
CA ARG A 28 8.75 1.60 19.34
C ARG A 28 8.81 0.16 19.82
N SER A 29 9.95 -0.24 20.36
CA SER A 29 10.12 -1.52 21.03
C SER A 29 11.00 -1.29 22.24
N ASP A 30 10.40 -1.41 23.42
CA ASP A 30 11.10 -1.45 24.70
C ASP A 30 10.92 -2.84 25.34
N LYS A 31 11.45 -3.05 26.54
CA LYS A 31 11.38 -4.36 27.21
C LYS A 31 9.95 -4.80 27.57
N LYS A 32 8.97 -3.89 27.54
CA LYS A 32 7.60 -4.12 28.01
C LYS A 32 6.54 -3.75 26.97
N THR A 33 6.87 -3.02 25.91
CA THR A 33 5.92 -2.52 24.91
C THR A 33 6.51 -2.61 23.51
N CYS A 34 5.64 -2.89 22.55
CA CYS A 34 5.99 -2.95 21.15
C CYS A 34 4.84 -2.37 20.33
N LYS A 35 5.15 -1.33 19.56
CA LYS A 35 4.26 -0.65 18.63
C LYS A 35 4.74 -0.86 17.21
N VAL A 36 3.88 -1.44 16.40
CA VAL A 36 4.10 -1.71 14.98
C VAL A 36 3.10 -0.90 14.17
N LEU A 37 3.58 -0.20 13.13
CA LEU A 37 2.77 0.58 12.20
C LEU A 37 3.00 0.04 10.78
N CYS A 38 2.08 0.28 9.85
CA CYS A 38 2.40 0.14 8.42
C CYS A 38 3.16 1.40 7.94
N GLU A 39 3.27 1.59 6.63
CA GLU A 39 3.86 2.78 6.02
C GLU A 39 3.09 4.07 6.35
N ASP A 40 3.76 5.22 6.20
CA ASP A 40 3.20 6.52 6.54
C ASP A 40 1.87 6.80 5.83
N GLY A 41 0.90 7.30 6.59
CA GLY A 41 -0.46 7.55 6.13
C GLY A 41 -1.37 6.31 6.13
N CYS A 42 -0.87 5.13 6.50
CA CYS A 42 -1.70 3.95 6.71
C CYS A 42 -2.30 3.92 8.14
N PRO A 43 -3.60 3.66 8.32
CA PRO A 43 -4.23 3.62 9.64
C PRO A 43 -3.85 2.37 10.45
N PHE A 44 -3.24 1.35 9.82
CA PHE A 44 -2.82 0.15 10.50
C PHE A 44 -1.90 0.47 11.68
N SER A 45 -2.27 -0.05 12.85
CA SER A 45 -1.43 0.01 14.04
C SER A 45 -1.67 -1.21 14.92
N LEU A 46 -0.58 -1.72 15.48
CA LEU A 46 -0.58 -2.78 16.47
C LEU A 46 0.17 -2.28 17.69
N TYR A 47 -0.47 -2.32 18.85
CA TYR A 47 0.15 -2.04 20.13
C TYR A 47 0.05 -3.26 21.02
N THR A 48 1.21 -3.67 21.54
CA THR A 48 1.36 -4.81 22.44
C THR A 48 2.14 -4.40 23.67
N SER A 49 1.81 -5.03 24.80
CA SER A 49 2.58 -4.88 26.02
C SER A 49 2.74 -6.22 26.71
N THR A 50 3.74 -6.35 27.57
CA THR A 50 3.86 -7.51 28.43
C THR A 50 2.70 -7.58 29.41
N TYR A 51 2.34 -8.78 29.86
CA TYR A 51 1.30 -9.00 30.86
C TYR A 51 1.81 -9.92 31.97
N GLY A 52 1.48 -9.56 33.22
CA GLY A 52 1.90 -10.31 34.40
C GLY A 52 3.38 -10.18 34.76
N LEU A 53 3.83 -11.02 35.68
CA LEU A 53 5.25 -11.20 36.05
C LEU A 53 6.00 -12.05 35.01
N SER A 54 5.28 -12.76 34.14
CA SER A 54 5.81 -13.60 33.09
C SER A 54 6.15 -12.79 31.83
N MET A 55 7.15 -13.26 31.10
CA MET A 55 7.72 -12.65 29.88
C MET A 55 6.78 -12.66 28.65
N GLY A 56 5.47 -12.84 28.85
CA GLY A 56 4.46 -12.95 27.79
C GLY A 56 3.97 -11.60 27.29
N TRP A 57 3.48 -11.57 26.05
CA TRP A 57 3.01 -10.37 25.34
C TRP A 57 1.51 -10.42 25.04
N GLN A 58 0.80 -9.32 25.25
CA GLN A 58 -0.64 -9.20 24.97
C GLN A 58 -0.87 -8.07 23.96
N VAL A 59 -1.76 -8.30 23.00
CA VAL A 59 -2.27 -7.24 22.14
C VAL A 59 -3.24 -6.35 22.91
N LYS A 60 -2.92 -5.06 22.99
CA LYS A 60 -3.71 -4.04 23.69
C LYS A 60 -4.60 -3.25 22.73
N SER A 61 -4.10 -2.92 21.55
CA SER A 61 -4.90 -2.34 20.47
C SER A 61 -4.42 -2.80 19.11
N LEU A 62 -5.37 -2.96 18.19
CA LEU A 62 -5.11 -3.38 16.82
C LEU A 62 -6.12 -2.72 15.88
N ALA A 63 -5.61 -1.87 14.99
CA ALA A 63 -6.35 -1.35 13.85
C ALA A 63 -5.97 -2.16 12.62
N TYR A 64 -6.93 -2.92 12.08
CA TYR A 64 -6.72 -3.84 10.95
C TYR A 64 -6.72 -3.16 9.58
N GLU A 65 -7.18 -1.91 9.50
CA GLU A 65 -7.35 -1.23 8.22
C GLU A 65 -6.00 -0.95 7.57
N HIS A 66 -5.83 -1.43 6.35
CA HIS A 66 -4.69 -1.14 5.49
C HIS A 66 -5.10 -0.31 4.29
N ILE A 67 -4.39 0.80 4.08
CA ILE A 67 -4.42 1.55 2.81
C ILE A 67 -3.03 1.64 2.16
N CYS A 68 -2.04 0.95 2.73
CA CYS A 68 -0.64 0.92 2.27
C CYS A 68 -0.47 0.00 1.05
N VAL A 69 0.45 0.38 0.16
CA VAL A 69 0.73 -0.22 -1.16
C VAL A 69 1.27 -1.65 -1.01
N CYS A 70 0.59 -2.65 -1.56
CA CYS A 70 1.17 -3.99 -1.72
C CYS A 70 2.38 -3.86 -2.64
N VAL A 71 3.57 -4.16 -2.12
CA VAL A 71 4.84 -3.83 -2.77
C VAL A 71 5.01 -4.65 -4.05
N HIS A 72 4.68 -4.09 -5.21
CA HIS A 72 5.07 -4.70 -6.47
C HIS A 72 6.59 -4.60 -6.64
N LYS A 73 7.26 -5.76 -6.72
CA LYS A 73 8.72 -5.92 -6.90
C LYS A 73 9.30 -5.11 -8.08
N ASN A 74 8.48 -4.67 -9.04
CA ASN A 74 8.89 -3.81 -10.15
C ASN A 74 7.98 -2.57 -10.28
N PRO A 75 8.38 -1.42 -9.69
CA PRO A 75 7.61 -0.19 -9.74
C PRO A 75 7.42 0.39 -11.15
N ARG A 76 8.34 0.16 -12.08
CA ARG A 76 8.24 0.67 -13.47
C ARG A 76 7.23 -0.15 -14.26
N ALA A 77 7.35 -1.48 -14.23
CA ALA A 77 6.40 -2.39 -14.90
C ALA A 77 4.96 -2.14 -14.42
N PHE A 78 4.77 -1.97 -13.12
CA PHE A 78 3.43 -1.66 -12.58
C PHE A 78 2.88 -0.30 -13.06
N THR A 79 3.74 0.70 -13.27
CA THR A 79 3.28 2.01 -13.77
C THR A 79 2.89 1.95 -15.25
N MET A 80 3.62 1.19 -16.07
CA MET A 80 3.26 0.96 -17.47
C MET A 80 1.95 0.18 -17.59
N TRP A 81 1.82 -0.91 -16.83
CA TRP A 81 0.60 -1.69 -16.77
C TRP A 81 -0.61 -0.85 -16.33
N LEU A 82 -0.46 0.01 -15.31
CA LEU A 82 -1.52 0.94 -14.92
C LEU A 82 -1.85 1.96 -16.02
N ALA A 83 -0.86 2.36 -16.84
CA ALA A 83 -1.09 3.30 -17.94
C ALA A 83 -1.93 2.66 -19.02
N GLU A 84 -1.64 1.40 -19.37
CA GLU A 84 -2.43 0.59 -20.28
C GLU A 84 -3.85 0.35 -19.73
N TYR A 85 -3.97 -0.04 -18.46
CA TYR A 85 -5.25 -0.30 -17.79
C TYR A 85 -6.18 0.93 -17.80
N PHE A 86 -5.65 2.13 -17.57
CA PHE A 86 -6.44 3.37 -17.55
C PHE A 86 -6.47 4.12 -18.88
N LYS A 87 -5.83 3.62 -19.93
CA LYS A 87 -5.62 4.37 -21.17
C LYS A 87 -6.92 4.88 -21.77
N GLU A 88 -7.85 3.99 -22.04
CA GLU A 88 -9.16 4.30 -22.66
C GLU A 88 -9.97 5.25 -21.78
N LYS A 89 -10.07 4.95 -20.48
CA LYS A 89 -10.83 5.78 -19.53
C LYS A 89 -10.29 7.20 -19.41
N VAL A 90 -8.97 7.38 -19.42
CA VAL A 90 -8.35 8.73 -19.38
C VAL A 90 -8.46 9.42 -20.73
N GLN A 91 -8.46 8.68 -21.84
CA GLN A 91 -8.71 9.23 -23.18
C GLN A 91 -10.13 9.78 -23.31
N GLU A 92 -11.13 9.04 -22.84
CA GLU A 92 -12.55 9.44 -22.86
C GLU A 92 -12.85 10.56 -21.85
N ALA A 93 -12.22 10.51 -20.67
CA ALA A 93 -12.42 11.48 -19.61
C ALA A 93 -11.08 12.00 -19.05
N PRO A 94 -10.43 12.97 -19.72
CA PRO A 94 -9.15 13.55 -19.27
C PRO A 94 -9.19 14.15 -17.87
N GLN A 95 -10.37 14.53 -17.36
CA GLN A 95 -10.59 15.05 -16.01
C GLN A 95 -10.64 13.95 -14.92
N PHE A 96 -10.55 12.66 -15.27
CA PHE A 96 -10.64 11.56 -14.32
C PHE A 96 -9.64 11.69 -13.16
N LYS A 97 -10.11 11.68 -11.91
CA LYS A 97 -9.27 12.09 -10.78
C LYS A 97 -8.30 10.97 -10.38
N THR A 98 -7.08 11.35 -10.03
CA THR A 98 -6.06 10.38 -9.55
C THR A 98 -6.48 9.65 -8.27
N LYS A 99 -7.33 10.27 -7.44
CA LYS A 99 -7.93 9.63 -6.27
C LYS A 99 -8.95 8.55 -6.66
N GLU A 100 -9.69 8.76 -7.75
CA GLU A 100 -10.62 7.77 -8.29
C GLU A 100 -9.87 6.61 -8.92
N MET A 101 -8.81 6.88 -9.70
CA MET A 101 -7.89 5.84 -10.20
C MET A 101 -7.37 4.95 -9.05
N LYS A 102 -6.92 5.57 -7.95
CA LYS A 102 -6.46 4.83 -6.77
C LYS A 102 -7.55 3.92 -6.21
N ASN A 103 -8.74 4.48 -5.99
CA ASN A 103 -9.85 3.75 -5.38
C ASN A 103 -10.29 2.57 -6.26
N GLU A 104 -10.29 2.73 -7.58
CA GLU A 104 -10.64 1.69 -8.54
C GLU A 104 -9.61 0.54 -8.53
N VAL A 105 -8.32 0.85 -8.60
CA VAL A 105 -7.25 -0.16 -8.48
C VAL A 105 -7.34 -0.95 -7.17
N GLN A 106 -7.63 -0.25 -6.07
CA GLN A 106 -7.83 -0.89 -4.78
C GLN A 106 -9.10 -1.75 -4.72
N ARG A 107 -10.18 -1.33 -5.40
CA ARG A 107 -11.45 -2.05 -5.41
C ARG A 107 -11.39 -3.30 -6.28
N ASP A 108 -10.90 -3.16 -7.51
CA ASP A 108 -11.07 -4.15 -8.57
C ASP A 108 -9.89 -5.13 -8.62
N LEU A 109 -8.68 -4.61 -8.40
CA LEU A 109 -7.44 -5.38 -8.49
C LEU A 109 -6.92 -5.81 -7.12
N LYS A 110 -7.53 -5.29 -6.04
CA LYS A 110 -7.07 -5.46 -4.64
C LYS A 110 -5.61 -5.05 -4.45
N VAL A 111 -5.11 -4.16 -5.31
CA VAL A 111 -3.77 -3.59 -5.23
C VAL A 111 -3.89 -2.19 -4.67
N CYS A 112 -3.12 -1.88 -3.63
CA CYS A 112 -3.01 -0.50 -3.18
C CYS A 112 -1.99 0.25 -4.05
N VAL A 113 -2.33 1.46 -4.50
CA VAL A 113 -1.46 2.32 -5.32
C VAL A 113 -1.37 3.71 -4.67
N SER A 114 -0.20 4.34 -4.68
CA SER A 114 -0.06 5.70 -4.16
C SER A 114 -0.62 6.73 -5.14
N VAL A 115 -1.20 7.82 -4.62
CA VAL A 115 -1.74 8.91 -5.46
C VAL A 115 -0.65 9.50 -6.38
N HIS A 116 0.59 9.59 -5.88
CA HIS A 116 1.75 10.01 -6.67
C HIS A 116 1.99 9.10 -7.88
N LYS A 117 1.78 7.79 -7.72
CA LYS A 117 1.91 6.82 -8.80
C LYS A 117 0.79 6.98 -9.81
N CYS A 118 -0.47 7.11 -9.37
CA CYS A 118 -1.59 7.45 -10.25
C CYS A 118 -1.37 8.76 -11.02
N LYS A 119 -0.78 9.79 -10.38
CA LYS A 119 -0.42 11.05 -11.04
C LYS A 119 0.61 10.84 -12.15
N ARG A 120 1.66 10.05 -11.90
CA ARG A 120 2.67 9.71 -12.92
C ARG A 120 2.08 8.87 -14.06
N THR A 121 1.24 7.88 -13.74
CA THR A 121 0.50 7.09 -14.71
C THR A 121 -0.34 7.97 -15.62
N LYS A 122 -1.17 8.85 -15.03
CA LYS A 122 -2.03 9.75 -15.80
C LYS A 122 -1.23 10.70 -16.69
N LYS A 123 -0.15 11.29 -16.16
CA LYS A 123 0.75 12.15 -16.94
C LYS A 123 1.31 11.40 -18.16
N LYS A 124 1.77 10.16 -17.99
CA LYS A 124 2.28 9.33 -19.09
C LYS A 124 1.23 9.08 -20.17
N ILE A 125 -0.01 8.78 -19.79
CA ILE A 125 -1.11 8.59 -20.76
C ILE A 125 -1.33 9.87 -21.56
N MET A 126 -1.39 11.04 -20.90
CA MET A 126 -1.60 12.32 -21.60
C MET A 126 -0.44 12.68 -22.52
N GLU A 127 0.82 12.45 -22.11
CA GLU A 127 2.00 12.66 -22.97
C GLU A 127 1.96 11.76 -24.22
N GLU A 128 1.52 10.51 -24.10
CA GLU A 128 1.35 9.60 -25.23
C GLU A 128 0.22 10.05 -26.16
N MET A 129 -0.90 10.54 -25.63
CA MET A 129 -1.99 11.10 -26.43
C MET A 129 -1.55 12.33 -27.21
N GLU A 130 -0.82 13.25 -26.56
CA GLU A 130 -0.28 14.45 -27.21
C GLU A 130 0.70 14.07 -28.33
N ALA A 131 1.59 13.10 -28.09
CA ALA A 131 2.53 12.63 -29.10
C ALA A 131 1.82 12.07 -30.34
N ILE A 132 0.79 11.23 -30.15
CA ILE A 132 -0.02 10.68 -31.25
C ILE A 132 -0.71 11.79 -32.03
N SER A 133 -1.29 12.78 -31.33
CA SER A 133 -1.99 13.89 -32.00
C SER A 133 -1.06 14.76 -32.85
N ARG A 134 0.19 14.97 -32.42
CA ARG A 134 1.21 15.71 -33.18
C ARG A 134 1.62 14.95 -34.44
N MET A 135 1.88 13.66 -34.33
CA MET A 135 2.24 12.80 -35.47
C MET A 135 1.14 12.78 -36.55
N ASN A 136 -0.14 12.80 -36.15
CA ASN A 136 -1.27 12.83 -37.08
C ASN A 136 -1.47 14.19 -37.78
N LEU A 137 -0.91 15.28 -37.24
CA LEU A 137 -0.95 16.61 -37.87
C LEU A 137 0.23 16.84 -38.83
N GLU A 138 1.30 16.06 -38.68
CA GLU A 138 2.52 16.11 -39.49
C GLU A 138 2.54 15.05 -40.61
N SER A 139 1.52 14.19 -40.68
CA SER A 139 1.33 13.14 -41.71
C SER A 139 0.26 13.55 -42.72
#